data_AF-A0A7C1HVZ9-F1
#
_entry.id   AF-A0A7C1HVZ9-F1
#
_cell.length_a   1.000
_cell.length_b   1.000
_cell.length_c   1.000
_cell.angle_alpha   90.00
_cell.angle_beta   90.00
_cell.angle_gamma   90.00
#
_symmetry.space_group_name_H-M   'P 1'
#
loop_
_entity.id
_entity.type
_entity.pdbx_description
1 polymer ?
#
loop_
_entity_poly.entity_id
_entity_poly.type
_entity_poly.pdbx_seq_one_letter_code
_entity_poly.pdbx_strand_id
1 'polypeptide(L)'
;MEKTATAKAMNLNISPKFSVEVATNIRGMQVDKALRFLEDVVAQRRPVILRRHNKEVGHHHGRPGRYPLKVANAFMELINNAQANADYLGLESPLVILSVEAHRGIHKKPWGGKAIGKARKRARRTNLIITLARSQGDAKKKKSEKTEKVVKPAEPEKAKPKDVKSEKPKPKVKDK
;
A
#
# COMPACT_ATOMS: atom_id res chain seq x y z
N MET A 1 -25.19 -12.43 -11.22
CA MET A 1 -24.76 -11.43 -10.23
C MET A 1 -23.24 -11.40 -10.20
N GLU A 2 -22.64 -10.24 -10.45
CA GLU A 2 -21.19 -10.06 -10.42
C GLU A 2 -20.69 -10.25 -8.97
N LYS A 3 -19.85 -11.27 -8.74
CA LYS A 3 -19.30 -11.56 -7.41
C LYS A 3 -18.24 -10.52 -7.05
N THR A 4 -18.66 -9.46 -6.36
CA THR A 4 -17.79 -8.42 -5.81
C THR A 4 -18.03 -8.29 -4.31
N ALA A 5 -16.99 -7.95 -3.55
CA ALA A 5 -17.08 -7.70 -2.11
C ALA A 5 -16.88 -6.21 -1.85
N THR A 6 -17.76 -5.59 -1.07
CA THR A 6 -17.65 -4.16 -0.75
C THR A 6 -17.48 -3.95 0.74
N ALA A 7 -16.70 -2.93 1.10
CA ALA A 7 -16.58 -2.45 2.47
C ALA A 7 -16.71 -0.93 2.50
N LYS A 8 -17.33 -0.42 3.55
CA LYS A 8 -17.60 1.00 3.73
C LYS A 8 -17.22 1.43 5.14
N ALA A 9 -16.55 2.56 5.27
CA ALA A 9 -16.29 3.20 6.55
C ALA A 9 -16.77 4.65 6.50
N MET A 10 -17.63 5.03 7.46
CA MET A 10 -18.31 6.31 7.46
C MET A 10 -17.75 7.23 8.56
N ASN A 11 -17.67 8.53 8.27
CA ASN A 11 -17.29 9.58 9.22
C ASN A 11 -15.94 9.36 9.94
N LEU A 12 -14.95 8.79 9.25
CA LEU A 12 -13.61 8.60 9.78
C LEU A 12 -12.92 9.95 10.02
N ASN A 13 -12.16 10.07 11.12
CA ASN A 13 -11.41 11.29 11.46
C ASN A 13 -10.07 11.37 10.72
N ILE A 14 -10.14 11.35 9.38
CA ILE A 14 -8.99 11.35 8.48
C ILE A 14 -9.12 12.47 7.45
N SER A 15 -7.99 12.92 6.91
CA SER A 15 -7.95 14.03 5.96
C SER A 15 -8.42 13.59 4.57
N PRO A 16 -9.49 14.18 4.00
CA PRO A 16 -10.02 13.76 2.71
C PRO A 16 -9.03 13.99 1.57
N LYS A 17 -8.19 15.03 1.67
CA LYS A 17 -7.14 15.31 0.67
C LYS A 17 -6.15 14.15 0.56
N PHE A 18 -5.66 13.64 1.69
CA PHE A 18 -4.69 12.55 1.67
C PHE A 18 -5.37 11.20 1.40
N SER A 19 -6.62 11.02 1.81
CA SER A 19 -7.40 9.83 1.47
C SER A 19 -7.59 9.65 -0.04
N VAL A 20 -7.81 10.73 -0.79
CA VAL A 20 -7.91 10.68 -2.27
C VAL A 20 -6.59 10.24 -2.91
N GLU A 21 -5.45 10.74 -2.41
CA GLU A 21 -4.13 10.40 -2.93
C GLU A 21 -3.76 8.95 -2.61
N VAL A 22 -4.03 8.49 -1.38
CA VAL A 22 -3.86 7.07 -1.00
C VAL A 22 -4.74 6.17 -1.85
N ALA A 23 -6.03 6.50 -1.99
CA ALA A 23 -6.98 5.76 -2.82
C ALA A 23 -6.51 5.62 -4.27
N THR A 24 -5.92 6.68 -4.83
CA THR A 24 -5.41 6.67 -6.20
C THR A 24 -4.18 5.77 -6.34
N ASN A 25 -3.32 5.70 -5.32
CA ASN A 25 -2.13 4.85 -5.35
C ASN A 25 -2.46 3.36 -5.23
N ILE A 26 -3.48 2.98 -4.44
CA ILE A 26 -3.83 1.57 -4.21
C ILE A 26 -4.83 1.01 -5.23
N ARG A 27 -5.53 1.87 -5.98
CA ARG A 27 -6.52 1.44 -6.98
C ARG A 27 -5.88 0.56 -8.04
N GLY A 28 -6.47 -0.60 -8.30
CA GLY A 28 -5.97 -1.58 -9.28
C GLY A 28 -4.86 -2.49 -8.76
N MET A 29 -4.44 -2.36 -7.50
CA MET A 29 -3.48 -3.29 -6.90
C MET A 29 -4.17 -4.58 -6.45
N GLN A 30 -3.40 -5.67 -6.43
CA GLN A 30 -3.76 -6.88 -5.66
C GLN A 30 -3.79 -6.54 -4.18
N VAL A 31 -4.67 -7.19 -3.43
CA VAL A 31 -4.86 -6.89 -2.01
C VAL A 31 -3.56 -7.01 -1.20
N ASP A 32 -2.78 -8.08 -1.41
CA ASP A 32 -1.50 -8.29 -0.72
C ASP A 32 -0.48 -7.18 -1.00
N LYS A 33 -0.44 -6.70 -2.25
CA LYS A 33 0.45 -5.61 -2.66
C LYS A 33 0.01 -4.28 -2.05
N ALA A 34 -1.29 -4.06 -1.96
CA ALA A 34 -1.84 -2.86 -1.34
C ALA A 34 -1.54 -2.83 0.16
N LEU A 35 -1.71 -3.95 0.87
CA LEU A 35 -1.36 -4.06 2.30
C LEU A 35 0.13 -3.76 2.53
N ARG A 36 1.03 -4.42 1.79
CA ARG A 36 2.47 -4.15 1.86
C ARG A 36 2.83 -2.69 1.58
N PHE A 37 2.21 -2.09 0.56
CA PHE A 37 2.41 -0.67 0.26
C PHE A 37 1.99 0.22 1.43
N LEU A 38 0.85 -0.05 2.06
CA LEU A 38 0.37 0.72 3.21
C LEU A 38 1.30 0.52 4.43
N GLU A 39 1.81 -0.69 4.66
CA GLU A 39 2.77 -0.99 5.73
C GLU A 39 4.07 -0.20 5.53
N ASP A 40 4.59 -0.15 4.30
CA ASP A 40 5.76 0.66 3.95
C ASP A 40 5.52 2.16 4.17
N VAL A 41 4.29 2.65 3.94
CA VAL A 41 3.92 4.05 4.20
C VAL A 41 3.92 4.33 5.71
N VAL A 42 3.41 3.40 6.52
CA VAL A 42 3.42 3.52 7.99
C VAL A 42 4.85 3.48 8.53
N ALA A 43 5.69 2.59 7.98
CA ALA A 43 7.11 2.50 8.28
C ALA A 43 7.95 3.64 7.67
N GLN A 44 7.34 4.57 6.93
CA GLN A 44 7.97 5.71 6.26
C GLN A 44 9.06 5.30 5.24
N ARG A 45 8.98 4.09 4.70
CA ARG A 45 9.90 3.57 3.68
C ARG A 45 9.48 4.00 2.29
N ARG A 46 8.17 3.99 2.02
CA ARG A 46 7.62 4.32 0.71
C ARG A 46 6.62 5.48 0.80
N PRO A 47 6.87 6.63 0.14
CA PRO A 47 5.98 7.78 0.22
C PRO A 47 4.73 7.57 -0.64
N VAL A 48 3.63 8.17 -0.21
CA VAL A 48 2.43 8.32 -1.04
C VAL A 48 2.65 9.49 -1.99
N ILE A 49 2.62 9.21 -3.29
CA ILE A 49 2.77 10.24 -4.33
C ILE A 49 1.51 11.11 -4.32
N LEU A 50 1.69 12.43 -4.27
CA LEU A 50 0.61 13.40 -4.31
C LEU A 50 0.46 13.94 -5.73
N ARG A 51 -0.69 13.71 -6.36
CA ARG A 51 -0.98 14.12 -7.75
C ARG A 51 -1.76 15.43 -7.79
N ARG A 52 -2.82 15.56 -6.98
CA ARG A 52 -3.73 16.73 -6.96
C ARG A 52 -3.35 17.73 -5.88
N HIS A 53 -2.92 17.24 -4.72
CA HIS A 53 -2.66 18.07 -3.54
C HIS A 53 -1.16 18.22 -3.25
N ASN A 54 -0.42 18.72 -4.24
CA ASN A 54 1.05 18.75 -4.26
C ASN A 54 1.69 20.14 -4.07
N LYS A 55 0.92 21.18 -3.76
CA LYS A 55 1.46 22.52 -3.48
C LYS A 55 2.24 22.54 -2.16
N GLU A 56 3.44 23.14 -2.17
CA GLU A 56 4.31 23.31 -0.99
C GLU A 56 4.65 21.99 -0.28
N VAL A 57 4.95 20.94 -1.07
CA VAL A 57 5.33 19.63 -0.54
C VAL A 57 6.75 19.28 -0.98
N GLY A 58 7.52 18.69 -0.06
CA GLY A 58 8.84 18.16 -0.36
C GLY A 58 8.82 17.05 -1.41
N HIS A 59 9.88 17.00 -2.22
CA HIS A 59 10.08 15.94 -3.19
C HIS A 59 10.68 14.70 -2.51
N HIS A 60 10.10 13.54 -2.80
CA HIS A 60 10.64 12.24 -2.47
C HIS A 60 10.84 11.47 -3.77
N HIS A 61 12.06 10.96 -4.02
CA HIS A 61 12.39 10.21 -5.24
C HIS A 61 11.99 10.97 -6.53
N GLY A 62 12.23 12.29 -6.56
CA GLY A 62 11.93 13.16 -7.70
C GLY A 62 10.44 13.50 -7.88
N ARG A 63 9.55 13.15 -6.95
CA ARG A 63 8.11 13.47 -7.01
C ARG A 63 7.58 14.00 -5.69
N PRO A 64 6.59 14.90 -5.67
CA PRO A 64 5.99 15.37 -4.43
C PRO A 64 5.29 14.21 -3.70
N GLY A 65 5.62 14.01 -2.42
CA GLY A 65 5.13 12.88 -1.65
C GLY A 65 5.00 13.19 -0.16
N ARG A 66 4.17 12.43 0.56
CA ARG A 66 4.09 12.45 2.03
C ARG A 66 3.77 11.07 2.59
N TYR A 67 3.91 10.93 3.91
CA TYR A 67 3.57 9.72 4.67
C TYR A 67 2.32 9.96 5.54
N PRO A 68 1.10 9.77 5.03
CA PRO A 68 -0.12 10.00 5.77
C PRO A 68 -0.47 8.80 6.70
N LEU A 69 0.22 8.70 7.84
CA LEU A 69 0.13 7.58 8.79
C LEU A 69 -1.32 7.23 9.20
N LYS A 70 -2.09 8.23 9.67
CA LYS A 70 -3.49 8.03 10.09
C LYS A 70 -4.40 7.54 8.98
N VAL A 71 -4.10 7.94 7.73
CA VAL A 71 -4.89 7.52 6.58
C VAL A 71 -4.53 6.09 6.23
N ALA A 72 -3.24 5.75 6.18
CA ALA A 72 -2.77 4.41 5.87
C ALA A 72 -3.37 3.35 6.80
N ASN A 73 -3.34 3.58 8.12
CA ASN A 73 -3.94 2.67 9.11
C ASN A 73 -5.44 2.45 8.85
N ALA A 74 -6.20 3.52 8.60
CA ALA A 74 -7.63 3.41 8.33
C ALA A 74 -7.93 2.64 7.02
N PHE A 75 -7.03 2.72 6.03
CA PHE A 75 -7.16 1.93 4.80
C PHE A 75 -6.81 0.45 5.02
N MET A 76 -5.83 0.13 5.86
CA MET A 76 -5.53 -1.27 6.23
C MET A 76 -6.74 -1.94 6.89
N GLU A 77 -7.32 -1.28 7.90
CA GLU A 77 -8.53 -1.76 8.58
C GLU A 77 -9.69 -2.00 7.59
N LEU A 78 -9.89 -1.07 6.66
CA LEU A 78 -10.96 -1.18 5.66
C LEU A 78 -10.72 -2.33 4.67
N ILE A 79 -9.46 -2.58 4.27
CA ILE A 79 -9.11 -3.68 3.37
C ILE A 79 -9.31 -5.03 4.08
N ASN A 80 -8.91 -5.15 5.35
CA ASN A 80 -9.12 -6.37 6.12
C ASN A 80 -10.62 -6.69 6.27
N ASN A 81 -11.44 -5.67 6.52
CA ASN A 81 -12.89 -5.82 6.54
C ASN A 81 -13.45 -6.23 5.17
N ALA A 82 -12.89 -5.70 4.07
CA ALA A 82 -13.29 -6.10 2.72
C ALA A 82 -12.91 -7.54 2.39
N GLN A 83 -11.77 -8.03 2.88
CA GLN A 83 -11.36 -9.43 2.76
C GLN A 83 -12.32 -10.34 3.54
N ALA A 84 -12.64 -10.01 4.79
CA ALA A 84 -13.60 -10.78 5.58
C ALA A 84 -14.97 -10.88 4.88
N ASN A 85 -15.44 -9.80 4.26
CA ASN A 85 -16.66 -9.81 3.44
C ASN A 85 -16.51 -10.68 2.18
N ALA A 86 -15.33 -10.68 1.55
CA ALA A 86 -15.05 -11.52 0.39
C ALA A 86 -15.05 -13.01 0.76
N ASP A 87 -14.47 -13.36 1.91
CA ASP A 87 -14.45 -14.72 2.45
C ASP A 87 -15.87 -15.20 2.77
N TYR A 88 -16.69 -14.35 3.41
CA TYR A 88 -18.10 -14.63 3.67
C TYR A 88 -18.90 -14.90 2.38
N LEU A 89 -18.60 -14.17 1.31
CA LEU A 89 -19.23 -14.35 0.00
C LEU A 89 -18.62 -15.51 -0.82
N GLY A 90 -17.58 -16.18 -0.29
CA GLY A 90 -16.90 -17.27 -0.99
C GLY A 90 -16.11 -16.81 -2.23
N LEU A 91 -15.59 -15.59 -2.23
CA LEU A 91 -14.68 -15.14 -3.29
C LEU A 91 -13.27 -15.69 -3.04
N GLU A 92 -12.84 -16.59 -3.89
CA GLU A 92 -11.48 -17.13 -3.84
C GLU A 92 -10.43 -16.09 -4.28
N SER A 93 -9.29 -16.11 -3.60
CA SER A 93 -8.09 -15.39 -4.03
C SER A 93 -7.59 -15.91 -5.38
N PRO A 94 -7.03 -15.06 -6.26
CA PRO A 94 -6.55 -13.70 -6.00
C PRO A 94 -7.59 -12.58 -6.20
N LEU A 95 -7.66 -11.68 -5.21
CA LEU A 95 -8.51 -10.50 -5.19
C LEU A 95 -7.76 -9.24 -5.67
N VAL A 96 -8.46 -8.39 -6.41
CA VAL A 96 -7.96 -7.09 -6.88
C VAL A 96 -8.88 -5.99 -6.39
N ILE A 97 -8.28 -4.87 -6.00
CA ILE A 97 -9.01 -3.66 -5.65
C ILE A 97 -9.51 -3.01 -6.95
N LEU A 98 -10.80 -3.19 -7.24
CA LEU A 98 -11.43 -2.67 -8.46
C LEU A 98 -11.62 -1.15 -8.35
N SER A 99 -12.29 -0.72 -7.29
CA SER A 99 -12.56 0.69 -7.04
C SER A 99 -12.26 1.07 -5.59
N VAL A 100 -11.77 2.30 -5.45
CA VAL A 100 -11.54 2.94 -4.16
C VAL A 100 -12.01 4.36 -4.26
N GLU A 101 -12.88 4.74 -3.33
CA GLU A 101 -13.49 6.05 -3.29
C GLU A 101 -13.33 6.67 -1.90
N ALA A 102 -12.96 7.95 -1.90
CA ALA A 102 -12.84 8.75 -0.69
C ALA A 102 -13.70 10.01 -0.84
N HIS A 103 -14.82 10.02 -0.12
CA HIS A 103 -15.81 11.10 -0.12
C HIS A 103 -15.65 11.98 1.11
N ARG A 104 -16.00 13.26 1.02
CA ARG A 104 -16.01 14.13 2.21
C ARG A 104 -17.14 13.70 3.15
N GLY A 105 -16.79 13.53 4.43
CA GLY A 105 -17.76 13.25 5.50
C GLY A 105 -18.35 14.53 6.08
N ILE A 106 -19.18 14.37 7.12
CA ILE A 106 -19.89 15.48 7.75
C ILE A 106 -18.92 16.48 8.36
N HIS A 107 -19.02 17.75 7.96
CA HIS A 107 -18.24 18.84 8.53
C HIS A 107 -18.84 19.31 9.86
N LYS A 108 -18.24 18.89 10.98
CA LYS A 108 -18.59 19.46 12.29
C LYS A 108 -17.92 20.81 12.49
N LYS A 109 -18.70 21.83 12.86
CA LYS A 109 -18.18 23.13 13.30
C LYS A 109 -17.52 22.94 14.68
N PRO A 110 -16.23 23.29 14.85
CA PRO A 110 -15.60 23.18 16.16
C PRO A 110 -16.26 24.15 17.16
N TRP A 111 -16.49 23.67 18.38
CA TRP A 111 -17.06 24.42 19.50
C TRP A 111 -16.05 25.42 20.09
N GLY A 112 -16.50 26.59 20.57
CA GLY A 112 -15.67 27.67 21.17
C GLY A 112 -15.42 28.91 20.29
N GLY A 113 -14.77 29.94 20.84
CA GLY A 113 -14.38 31.17 20.13
C GLY A 113 -12.97 31.11 19.52
N LYS A 114 -12.76 31.71 18.34
CA LYS A 114 -11.44 32.21 17.91
C LYS A 114 -11.52 33.74 17.95
N ALA A 115 -10.38 34.44 17.87
CA ALA A 115 -10.37 35.87 17.61
C ALA A 115 -11.34 36.23 16.46
N ILE A 116 -12.02 37.36 16.61
CA ILE A 116 -13.04 37.87 15.67
C ILE A 116 -12.46 37.86 14.25
N GLY A 117 -13.25 37.40 13.28
CA GLY A 117 -12.86 37.38 11.86
C GLY A 117 -11.95 36.24 11.39
N LYS A 118 -11.42 35.38 12.30
CA LYS A 118 -10.57 34.24 11.87
C LYS A 118 -11.35 32.96 11.63
N ALA A 119 -11.29 32.44 10.40
CA ALA A 119 -11.87 31.13 10.06
C ALA A 119 -11.25 29.98 10.89
N ARG A 120 -12.10 29.09 11.40
CA ARG A 120 -11.68 27.87 12.12
C ARG A 120 -11.39 26.74 11.12
N LYS A 121 -10.34 25.96 11.40
CA LYS A 121 -10.04 24.75 10.64
C LYS A 121 -11.13 23.73 10.97
N ARG A 122 -12.07 23.52 10.04
CA ARG A 122 -13.18 22.58 10.20
C ARG A 122 -12.64 21.16 10.39
N ALA A 123 -13.33 20.38 11.23
CA ALA A 123 -13.01 18.96 11.38
C ALA A 123 -13.09 18.29 10.00
N ARG A 124 -12.07 17.50 9.69
CA ARG A 124 -11.95 16.79 8.42
C ARG A 124 -12.39 15.36 8.67
N ARG A 125 -13.58 15.03 8.18
CA ARG A 125 -14.14 13.70 8.21
C ARG A 125 -14.17 13.17 6.77
N THR A 126 -13.98 11.88 6.59
CA THR A 126 -13.96 11.23 5.28
C THR A 126 -14.76 9.94 5.35
N ASN A 127 -15.51 9.66 4.29
CA ASN A 127 -16.20 8.40 4.05
C ASN A 127 -15.37 7.62 3.02
N LEU A 128 -15.10 6.35 3.30
CA LEU A 128 -14.33 5.47 2.42
C LEU A 128 -15.20 4.33 1.92
N ILE A 129 -15.01 3.96 0.67
CA ILE A 129 -15.64 2.81 0.02
C ILE A 129 -14.56 2.06 -0.76
N ILE A 130 -14.47 0.75 -0.55
CA ILE A 130 -13.59 -0.15 -1.30
C ILE A 130 -14.43 -1.27 -1.90
N THR A 131 -14.18 -1.58 -3.16
CA THR A 131 -14.78 -2.72 -3.87
C THR A 131 -13.67 -3.64 -4.34
N LEU A 132 -13.74 -4.90 -3.91
CA LEU A 132 -12.90 -5.99 -4.34
C LEU A 132 -13.61 -6.82 -5.40
N ALA A 133 -12.84 -7.26 -6.38
CA ALA A 133 -13.30 -8.16 -7.43
C ALA A 133 -12.26 -9.27 -7.64
N ARG A 134 -12.70 -10.40 -8.21
CA ARG A 134 -11.80 -11.47 -8.65
C ARG A 134 -10.87 -10.94 -9.75
N SER A 135 -9.58 -11.26 -9.65
CA SER A 135 -8.63 -11.05 -10.75
C SER A 135 -9.07 -11.84 -11.99
N GLN A 136 -9.32 -11.14 -13.10
CA GLN A 136 -9.61 -11.76 -14.41
C GLN A 136 -8.31 -12.21 -15.14
N GLY A 137 -7.13 -12.00 -14.54
CA GLY A 137 -5.85 -11.93 -15.27
C GLY A 137 -4.91 -13.14 -15.19
N ASP A 138 -5.17 -14.13 -14.34
CA ASP A 138 -4.22 -15.24 -14.13
C ASP A 138 -4.21 -16.26 -15.29
N ALA A 139 -5.13 -16.12 -16.24
CA ALA A 139 -5.13 -16.91 -17.48
C ALA A 139 -4.01 -16.50 -18.47
N LYS A 140 -3.54 -15.24 -18.44
CA LYS A 140 -2.50 -14.77 -19.38
C LYS A 140 -1.07 -14.98 -18.86
N LYS A 141 -0.83 -14.92 -17.55
CA LYS A 141 0.49 -15.20 -16.94
C LYS A 141 0.86 -16.69 -16.92
N LYS A 142 -0.12 -17.59 -16.82
CA LYS A 142 0.14 -19.04 -16.96
C LYS A 142 0.67 -19.44 -18.35
N LYS A 143 0.50 -18.61 -19.39
CA LYS A 143 1.13 -18.84 -20.70
C LYS A 143 2.60 -18.40 -20.73
N SER A 144 2.96 -17.27 -20.12
CA SER A 144 4.35 -16.79 -20.07
C SER A 144 5.24 -17.64 -19.14
N GLU A 145 4.71 -18.11 -18.01
CA GLU A 145 5.44 -19.01 -17.09
C GLU A 145 5.55 -20.46 -17.63
N LYS A 146 4.67 -20.87 -18.55
CA LYS A 146 4.80 -22.15 -19.27
C LYS A 146 5.84 -22.08 -20.37
N THR A 147 6.00 -20.95 -21.07
CA THR A 147 7.08 -20.78 -22.06
C THR A 147 8.48 -20.75 -21.44
N GLU A 148 8.64 -20.26 -20.21
CA GLU A 148 9.93 -20.30 -19.51
C GLU A 148 10.29 -21.69 -18.94
N LYS A 149 9.30 -22.57 -18.71
CA LYS A 149 9.51 -23.92 -18.14
C LYS A 149 9.69 -25.04 -19.17
N VAL A 150 9.55 -24.77 -20.47
CA VAL A 150 9.69 -25.78 -21.55
C VAL A 150 11.13 -25.89 -22.08
N VAL A 151 12.04 -25.02 -21.65
CA VAL A 151 13.48 -25.25 -21.80
C VAL A 151 13.96 -26.07 -20.60
N LYS A 152 13.85 -27.40 -20.69
CA LYS A 152 14.49 -28.39 -19.79
C LYS A 152 15.38 -29.32 -20.67
N PRO A 153 16.15 -30.29 -20.13
CA PRO A 153 17.43 -30.22 -19.38
C PRO A 153 18.46 -31.29 -19.87
N ALA A 154 19.76 -31.24 -19.48
CA ALA A 154 20.64 -32.44 -19.27
C ALA A 154 22.11 -32.05 -18.95
N GLU A 155 22.63 -32.54 -17.82
CA GLU A 155 24.08 -32.66 -17.47
C GLU A 155 24.68 -33.96 -18.13
N PRO A 156 25.93 -34.47 -17.88
CA PRO A 156 27.06 -34.05 -17.00
C PRO A 156 28.54 -34.30 -17.52
N GLU A 157 29.53 -33.93 -16.68
CA GLU A 157 30.93 -34.45 -16.46
C GLU A 157 32.01 -33.33 -16.50
N LYS A 158 33.06 -33.21 -15.66
CA LYS A 158 33.65 -33.96 -14.52
C LYS A 158 34.70 -33.06 -13.82
N ALA A 159 35.11 -33.48 -12.61
CA ALA A 159 36.40 -33.26 -11.90
C ALA A 159 36.54 -32.12 -10.84
N LYS A 160 37.13 -32.51 -9.69
CA LYS A 160 37.22 -31.86 -8.35
C LYS A 160 38.63 -31.22 -8.07
N PRO A 161 39.07 -30.95 -6.81
CA PRO A 161 39.10 -29.68 -6.05
C PRO A 161 40.55 -29.22 -5.67
N LYS A 162 40.72 -28.14 -4.87
CA LYS A 162 41.86 -27.72 -3.99
C LYS A 162 41.79 -26.18 -3.78
N ASP A 163 42.05 -25.49 -2.67
CA ASP A 163 42.48 -25.78 -1.30
C ASP A 163 42.11 -24.56 -0.42
N VAL A 164 41.91 -24.80 0.88
CA VAL A 164 41.75 -23.79 1.94
C VAL A 164 43.14 -23.29 2.37
N LYS A 165 43.34 -21.97 2.47
CA LYS A 165 44.34 -21.38 3.39
C LYS A 165 43.79 -20.15 4.10
N SER A 166 43.60 -20.34 5.39
CA SER A 166 43.47 -19.35 6.46
C SER A 166 44.71 -18.47 6.61
N GLU A 167 44.56 -17.17 6.88
CA GLU A 167 45.56 -16.43 7.65
C GLU A 167 44.96 -15.24 8.43
N LYS A 168 45.59 -14.96 9.58
CA LYS A 168 45.06 -14.40 10.84
C LYS A 168 45.08 -12.86 10.92
N PRO A 169 44.32 -12.25 11.86
CA PRO A 169 44.27 -10.80 12.06
C PRO A 169 45.49 -10.25 12.81
N LYS A 170 45.86 -8.99 12.54
CA LYS A 170 46.94 -8.20 13.20
C LYS A 170 46.37 -6.86 13.74
N PRO A 171 47.03 -6.14 14.68
CA PRO A 171 46.87 -6.31 16.12
C PRO A 171 46.40 -5.00 16.84
N LYS A 172 46.11 -5.12 18.14
CA LYS A 172 45.66 -4.05 19.05
C LYS A 172 46.74 -2.99 19.30
N VAL A 173 46.37 -1.71 19.28
CA VAL A 173 47.19 -0.57 19.73
C VAL A 173 47.00 -0.40 21.25
N LYS A 174 48.11 -0.36 22.00
CA LYS A 174 48.19 0.11 23.40
C LYS A 174 49.46 0.96 23.59
N ASP A 175 49.23 2.16 24.08
CA ASP A 175 49.97 2.97 25.07
C ASP A 175 51.49 3.19 24.93
N LYS A 176 51.87 4.47 24.83
CA LYS A 176 53.01 5.05 25.53
C LYS A 176 52.74 6.52 25.86
#